data_AF-A0A537TQH6-F1
#
_entry.id   AF-A0A537TQH6-F1
#
_cell.length_a   1.000
_cell.length_b   1.000
_cell.length_c   1.000
_cell.angle_alpha   90.00
_cell.angle_beta   90.00
_cell.angle_gamma   90.00
#
_symmetry.space_group_name_H-M   'P 1'
#
loop_
_entity.id
_entity.type
_entity.pdbx_description
1 polymer ?
#
loop_
_entity_poly.entity_id
_entity_poly.type
_entity_poly.pdbx_seq_one_letter_code
_entity_poly.pdbx_strand_id
1 'polypeptide(L)'
;MPHRKWGLALAAAAAVCGLGEAQGDEALAKIKTIVIIYAENRSFDHLYGFFPGANGIANATEEQKTQLDHDGKPLPYLVVFGADGKPDPRFPKMPNAPFRIDAPPVNGRPDMILPNPIHAFYHNQEQINGGRNNMFAAMSNVGGWVMGYFGDGQLRLMQWAKEYTLADNFFMGAFGGSYLNHHWLICACAPQHRNAPEKMRVRLDPDGKLTKRPGSPSAQDGSVQVYSSGIGGQVAPDDYSVNTTQPPYQPSGIPPAPDGNLDLADPKGTPAWSEPLPPQTAKTIGDTLSAKGVNWAWYAGGWSIALADGRRPASEKRKIIYTRENGSPNFQSHHQPFNYHARFAPGTADRAGHLKDGEDFLRDLDAGMLPEVAFYKPVGIFTQHPGYTDLVKGDDHIADVLERLHKSPQWEQMAVIVTYDENGGFWDHVPPPRGPGWGDRFGPGTRIPALVISPYAKRGHIDKTSYDTTSILKFITRRFDLEPLAGVRANAGDLSAAFDLR
;
A
#
# COMPACT_ATOMS: atom_id res chain seq x y z
N MET A 1 52.97 42.05 25.38
CA MET A 1 52.02 41.36 24.48
C MET A 1 52.24 39.86 24.58
N PRO A 2 51.33 39.06 25.16
CA PRO A 2 51.44 37.60 25.11
C PRO A 2 50.54 37.01 24.03
N HIS A 3 51.10 36.13 23.21
CA HIS A 3 50.38 35.33 22.23
C HIS A 3 49.59 34.20 22.92
N ARG A 4 48.27 34.12 22.68
CA ARG A 4 47.44 32.95 23.04
C ARG A 4 47.38 31.97 21.87
N LYS A 5 47.83 30.75 22.11
CA LYS A 5 47.55 29.57 21.28
C LYS A 5 46.12 29.09 21.57
N TRP A 6 45.30 28.92 20.55
CA TRP A 6 44.10 28.08 20.60
C TRP A 6 44.28 26.96 19.58
N GLY A 7 44.37 25.74 20.08
CA GLY A 7 44.42 24.53 19.28
C GLY A 7 43.79 23.39 20.05
N LEU A 8 43.01 22.58 19.31
CA LEU A 8 42.35 21.33 19.69
C LEU A 8 41.08 21.41 20.55
N ALA A 9 39.94 21.50 19.86
CA ALA A 9 38.68 20.91 20.30
C ALA A 9 37.81 20.56 19.07
N LEU A 10 38.18 19.53 18.30
CA LEU A 10 37.35 19.06 17.17
C LEU A 10 37.47 17.56 16.83
N ALA A 11 38.06 16.74 17.72
CA ALA A 11 38.24 15.30 17.45
C ALA A 11 37.28 14.37 18.23
N ALA A 12 36.51 14.88 19.20
CA ALA A 12 35.67 14.03 20.08
C ALA A 12 34.25 13.77 19.53
N ALA A 13 33.71 14.64 18.68
CA ALA A 13 32.33 14.50 18.18
C ALA A 13 32.17 13.42 17.07
N ALA A 14 33.21 13.21 16.25
CA ALA A 14 33.18 12.23 15.17
C ALA A 14 33.31 10.77 15.67
N ALA A 15 34.07 10.54 16.75
CA ALA A 15 34.28 9.21 17.32
C ALA A 15 33.01 8.65 18.00
N VAL A 16 32.20 9.52 18.62
CA VAL A 16 30.95 9.10 19.29
C VAL A 16 29.85 8.76 18.29
N CYS A 17 29.76 9.47 17.15
CA CYS A 17 28.83 9.10 16.07
C CYS A 17 29.20 7.77 15.42
N GLY A 18 30.49 7.53 15.13
CA GLY A 18 30.93 6.28 14.50
C GLY A 18 30.77 5.04 15.37
N LEU A 19 30.86 5.16 16.70
CA LEU A 19 30.61 4.06 17.62
C LEU A 19 29.12 3.70 17.74
N GLY A 20 28.22 4.70 17.70
CA GLY A 20 26.77 4.49 17.73
C GLY A 20 26.22 3.87 16.45
N GLU A 21 26.75 4.26 15.29
CA GLU A 21 26.41 3.64 14.00
C GLU A 21 26.90 2.19 13.93
N ALA A 22 28.15 1.91 14.32
CA ALA A 22 28.71 0.55 14.32
C ALA A 22 27.95 -0.41 15.26
N GLN A 23 27.56 0.04 16.46
CA GLN A 23 26.77 -0.77 17.40
C GLN A 23 25.34 -1.03 16.88
N GLY A 24 24.72 -0.04 16.25
CA GLY A 24 23.41 -0.19 15.60
C GLY A 24 23.46 -1.19 14.43
N ASP A 25 24.55 -1.19 13.66
CA ASP A 25 24.76 -2.13 12.55
C ASP A 25 25.01 -3.57 13.05
N GLU A 26 25.73 -3.75 14.16
CA GLU A 26 25.89 -5.08 14.79
C GLU A 26 24.57 -5.65 15.32
N ALA A 27 23.73 -4.83 15.93
CA ALA A 27 22.42 -5.27 16.41
C ALA A 27 21.44 -5.51 15.25
N LEU A 28 21.48 -4.69 14.19
CA LEU A 28 20.74 -4.94 12.97
C LEU A 28 21.15 -6.29 12.36
N ALA A 29 22.45 -6.62 12.36
CA ALA A 29 22.96 -7.90 11.86
C ALA A 29 22.42 -9.14 12.60
N LYS A 30 21.84 -9.00 13.81
CA LYS A 30 21.17 -10.10 14.54
C LYS A 30 19.86 -10.52 13.88
N ILE A 31 19.18 -9.61 13.17
CA ILE A 31 17.93 -9.89 12.46
C ILE A 31 18.25 -10.72 11.21
N LYS A 32 18.07 -12.03 11.20
CA LYS A 32 18.35 -12.89 10.04
C LYS A 32 17.17 -13.02 9.08
N THR A 33 15.95 -12.81 9.57
CA THR A 33 14.72 -12.97 8.79
C THR A 33 13.89 -11.69 8.85
N ILE A 34 13.57 -11.10 7.70
CA ILE A 34 12.64 -9.97 7.57
C ILE A 34 11.37 -10.46 6.89
N VAL A 35 10.23 -10.31 7.56
CA VAL A 35 8.91 -10.65 7.01
C VAL A 35 8.12 -9.36 6.78
N ILE A 36 7.59 -9.19 5.57
CA ILE A 36 6.78 -8.03 5.19
C ILE A 36 5.37 -8.54 4.90
N ILE A 37 4.39 -8.18 5.73
CA ILE A 37 2.98 -8.51 5.53
C ILE A 37 2.25 -7.28 5.00
N TYR A 38 1.61 -7.41 3.83
CA TYR A 38 1.07 -6.28 3.08
C TYR A 38 -0.47 -6.36 2.95
N ALA A 39 -1.18 -5.67 3.84
CA ALA A 39 -2.64 -5.60 3.88
C ALA A 39 -3.23 -4.58 2.87
N GLU A 40 -4.54 -4.34 2.96
CA GLU A 40 -5.37 -3.54 2.03
C GLU A 40 -6.52 -2.87 2.78
N ASN A 41 -7.15 -1.82 2.31
CA ASN A 41 -6.68 -0.62 1.65
C ASN A 41 -7.17 0.44 2.67
N ARG A 42 -6.29 0.98 3.53
CA ARG A 42 -6.70 1.69 4.77
C ARG A 42 -5.77 2.83 5.12
N SER A 43 -6.34 4.02 5.32
CA SER A 43 -5.61 5.15 5.89
C SER A 43 -5.32 4.93 7.37
N PHE A 44 -4.32 5.64 7.90
CA PHE A 44 -3.98 5.56 9.32
C PHE A 44 -5.16 6.00 10.18
N ASP A 45 -5.75 7.17 9.91
CA ASP A 45 -6.86 7.69 10.72
C ASP A 45 -8.12 6.80 10.67
N HIS A 46 -8.35 6.06 9.58
CA HIS A 46 -9.50 5.16 9.47
C HIS A 46 -9.47 4.01 10.50
N LEU A 47 -8.27 3.51 10.85
CA LEU A 47 -8.11 2.37 11.75
C LEU A 47 -7.47 2.73 13.10
N TYR A 48 -6.47 3.61 13.10
CA TYR A 48 -5.64 3.94 14.26
C TYR A 48 -5.76 5.41 14.68
N GLY A 49 -6.71 6.16 14.10
CA GLY A 49 -6.92 7.57 14.40
C GLY A 49 -7.27 7.89 15.86
N PHE A 50 -7.73 6.89 16.63
CA PHE A 50 -7.99 7.00 18.08
C PHE A 50 -7.01 6.21 18.94
N PHE A 51 -5.92 5.69 18.35
CA PHE A 51 -4.91 4.97 19.11
C PHE A 51 -4.22 5.92 20.12
N PRO A 52 -4.18 5.59 21.42
CA PRO A 52 -3.65 6.50 22.44
C PRO A 52 -2.21 6.92 22.17
N GLY A 53 -1.94 8.22 22.16
CA GLY A 53 -0.60 8.79 21.94
C GLY A 53 -0.17 8.91 20.47
N ALA A 54 -0.94 8.35 19.53
CA ALA A 54 -0.68 8.54 18.11
C ALA A 54 -1.03 9.96 17.67
N ASN A 55 -0.39 10.42 16.60
CA ASN A 55 -0.82 11.57 15.84
C ASN A 55 -2.11 11.22 15.07
N GLY A 56 -3.22 11.01 15.80
CA GLY A 56 -4.51 10.61 15.25
C GLY A 56 -5.50 11.78 15.12
N ILE A 57 -6.76 11.46 14.82
CA ILE A 57 -7.86 12.40 14.51
C ILE A 57 -8.02 13.51 15.56
N ALA A 58 -7.75 13.23 16.83
CA ALA A 58 -7.81 14.23 17.90
C ALA A 58 -6.82 15.39 17.73
N ASN A 59 -5.74 15.20 16.96
CA ASN A 59 -4.74 16.22 16.65
C ASN A 59 -5.07 17.00 15.37
N ALA A 60 -6.09 16.60 14.60
CA ALA A 60 -6.49 17.29 13.39
C ALA A 60 -7.10 18.66 13.73
N THR A 61 -6.68 19.70 12.99
CA THR A 61 -7.29 21.02 13.06
C THR A 61 -8.69 21.02 12.41
N GLU A 62 -9.49 22.04 12.71
CA GLU A 62 -10.79 22.19 12.04
C GLU A 62 -10.66 22.36 10.52
N GLU A 63 -9.61 23.02 10.06
CA GLU A 63 -9.31 23.14 8.62
C GLU A 63 -9.04 21.77 7.99
N GLN A 64 -8.25 20.90 8.65
CA GLN A 64 -7.95 19.56 8.13
C GLN A 64 -9.21 18.67 8.08
N LYS A 65 -10.10 18.78 9.06
CA LYS A 65 -11.36 18.01 9.12
C LYS A 65 -12.37 18.44 8.07
N THR A 66 -12.40 19.73 7.73
CA THR A 66 -13.42 20.33 6.87
C THR A 66 -13.20 19.94 5.41
N GLN A 67 -14.15 19.24 4.81
CA GLN A 67 -14.14 18.93 3.38
C GLN A 67 -14.75 20.06 2.55
N LEU A 68 -14.19 20.29 1.37
CA LEU A 68 -14.63 21.27 0.39
C LEU A 68 -15.34 20.59 -0.78
N ASP A 69 -16.20 21.35 -1.45
CA ASP A 69 -16.78 20.97 -2.73
C ASP A 69 -15.85 21.38 -3.89
N HIS A 70 -16.25 20.99 -5.10
CA HIS A 70 -15.56 21.31 -6.34
C HIS A 70 -15.36 22.81 -6.62
N ASP A 71 -16.17 23.68 -6.02
CA ASP A 71 -16.06 25.13 -6.12
C ASP A 71 -15.14 25.75 -5.06
N GLY A 72 -14.53 24.91 -4.20
CA GLY A 72 -13.63 25.32 -3.12
C GLY A 72 -14.33 25.79 -1.85
N LYS A 73 -15.67 25.76 -1.76
CA LYS A 73 -16.39 26.12 -0.55
C LYS A 73 -16.53 24.92 0.40
N PRO A 74 -16.54 25.13 1.72
CA PRO A 74 -16.86 24.08 2.68
C PRO A 74 -18.21 23.44 2.39
N LEU A 75 -18.26 22.11 2.43
CA LEU A 75 -19.53 21.38 2.38
C LEU A 75 -20.33 21.68 3.65
N PRO A 76 -21.64 21.95 3.56
CA PRO A 76 -22.47 22.17 4.74
C PRO A 76 -22.69 20.88 5.55
N TYR A 77 -22.60 19.73 4.89
CA TYR A 77 -22.72 18.39 5.46
C TYR A 77 -22.11 17.38 4.47
N LEU A 78 -21.80 16.18 4.96
CA LEU A 78 -21.36 15.06 4.14
C LEU A 78 -22.55 14.19 3.75
N VAL A 79 -22.52 13.69 2.51
CA VAL A 79 -23.52 12.77 1.95
C VAL A 79 -22.82 11.48 1.53
N VAL A 80 -23.35 10.33 1.93
CA VAL A 80 -22.86 9.02 1.47
C VAL A 80 -23.57 8.68 0.15
N PHE A 81 -22.82 8.16 -0.81
CA PHE A 81 -23.37 7.77 -2.11
C PHE A 81 -23.49 6.25 -2.27
N GLY A 82 -24.56 5.83 -2.94
CA GLY A 82 -24.76 4.46 -3.39
C GLY A 82 -23.95 4.15 -4.64
N ALA A 83 -24.02 2.90 -5.11
CA ALA A 83 -23.31 2.45 -6.31
C ALA A 83 -23.75 3.16 -7.61
N ASP A 84 -24.92 3.80 -7.61
CA ASP A 84 -25.43 4.62 -8.72
C ASP A 84 -24.93 6.08 -8.66
N GLY A 85 -24.09 6.43 -7.68
CA GLY A 85 -23.54 7.75 -7.49
C GLY A 85 -24.49 8.76 -6.87
N LYS A 86 -25.67 8.33 -6.40
CA LYS A 86 -26.68 9.20 -5.78
C LYS A 86 -26.66 9.10 -4.25
N PRO A 87 -27.21 10.08 -3.52
CA PRO A 87 -27.37 10.02 -2.07
C PRO A 87 -28.04 8.72 -1.63
N ASP A 88 -27.37 7.98 -0.76
CA ASP A 88 -27.88 6.72 -0.24
C ASP A 88 -28.81 7.00 0.96
N PRO A 89 -30.12 6.72 0.86
CA PRO A 89 -31.10 7.07 1.89
C PRO A 89 -30.91 6.29 3.19
N ARG A 90 -30.06 5.26 3.21
CA ARG A 90 -29.74 4.50 4.43
C ARG A 90 -28.88 5.30 5.41
N PHE A 91 -28.18 6.34 4.93
CA PHE A 91 -27.31 7.17 5.76
C PHE A 91 -27.88 8.58 5.88
N PRO A 92 -27.88 9.17 7.09
CA PRO A 92 -28.25 10.56 7.24
C PRO A 92 -27.17 11.47 6.64
N LYS A 93 -27.52 12.75 6.45
CA LYS A 93 -26.53 13.80 6.23
C LYS A 93 -25.67 13.91 7.49
N MET A 94 -24.36 13.79 7.33
CA MET A 94 -23.40 13.83 8.44
C MET A 94 -22.79 15.23 8.58
N PRO A 95 -22.33 15.63 9.78
CA PRO A 95 -21.50 16.82 9.91
C PRO A 95 -20.29 16.77 8.97
N ASN A 96 -19.80 17.93 8.53
CA ASN A 96 -18.58 18.03 7.73
C ASN A 96 -17.31 17.84 8.59
N ALA A 97 -17.14 16.61 9.07
CA ALA A 97 -16.04 16.17 9.92
C ALA A 97 -15.92 14.63 9.86
N PRO A 98 -14.79 14.06 10.32
CA PRO A 98 -14.68 12.61 10.55
C PRO A 98 -15.80 12.08 11.44
N PHE A 99 -16.28 10.87 11.16
CA PHE A 99 -17.33 10.23 11.96
C PHE A 99 -17.08 8.75 12.21
N ARG A 100 -17.59 8.24 13.34
CA ARG A 100 -17.51 6.82 13.68
C ARG A 100 -18.46 6.00 12.81
N ILE A 101 -17.92 4.98 12.15
CA ILE A 101 -18.70 3.97 11.43
C ILE A 101 -19.41 3.05 12.42
N ASP A 102 -18.73 2.67 13.50
CA ASP A 102 -19.16 1.68 14.49
C ASP A 102 -20.03 2.24 15.63
N ALA A 103 -20.56 3.45 15.46
CA ALA A 103 -21.40 4.14 16.44
C ALA A 103 -22.52 4.93 15.74
N PRO A 104 -23.52 5.43 16.49
CA PRO A 104 -24.53 6.32 15.92
C PRO A 104 -23.90 7.52 15.20
N PRO A 105 -24.47 7.94 14.06
CA PRO A 105 -25.73 7.45 13.50
C PRO A 105 -25.58 6.29 12.50
N VAL A 106 -24.35 5.85 12.20
CA VAL A 106 -24.09 4.82 11.18
C VAL A 106 -24.38 3.41 11.71
N ASN A 107 -23.94 3.11 12.94
CA ASN A 107 -24.10 1.80 13.60
C ASN A 107 -23.63 0.62 12.73
N GLY A 108 -22.56 0.83 11.96
CA GLY A 108 -21.89 -0.22 11.20
C GLY A 108 -21.12 -1.17 12.11
N ARG A 109 -20.64 -2.26 11.53
CA ARG A 109 -19.79 -3.25 12.18
C ARG A 109 -18.56 -3.55 11.31
N PRO A 110 -17.41 -3.89 11.90
CA PRO A 110 -16.19 -4.18 11.14
C PRO A 110 -16.27 -5.50 10.34
N ASP A 111 -17.20 -6.39 10.67
CA ASP A 111 -17.45 -7.66 9.96
C ASP A 111 -18.33 -7.49 8.70
N MET A 112 -18.67 -6.26 8.34
CA MET A 112 -19.44 -5.95 7.14
C MET A 112 -18.52 -5.58 5.97
N ILE A 113 -18.95 -5.92 4.77
CA ILE A 113 -18.33 -5.41 3.54
C ILE A 113 -18.68 -3.92 3.41
N LEU A 114 -17.65 -3.07 3.53
CA LEU A 114 -17.79 -1.62 3.46
C LEU A 114 -17.83 -1.12 1.99
N PRO A 115 -18.43 0.05 1.71
CA PRO A 115 -18.25 0.75 0.44
C PRO A 115 -16.77 0.87 0.07
N ASN A 116 -16.46 0.75 -1.23
CA ASN A 116 -15.10 0.85 -1.77
C ASN A 116 -14.88 2.26 -2.35
N PRO A 117 -14.20 3.17 -1.64
CA PRO A 117 -13.90 4.50 -2.17
C PRO A 117 -12.90 4.44 -3.32
N ILE A 118 -12.95 5.44 -4.20
CA ILE A 118 -12.00 5.59 -5.29
C ILE A 118 -10.63 5.98 -4.74
N HIS A 119 -9.62 5.26 -5.21
CA HIS A 119 -8.22 5.44 -4.83
C HIS A 119 -7.32 5.41 -6.07
N ALA A 120 -7.79 6.02 -7.16
CA ALA A 120 -6.96 6.16 -8.37
C ALA A 120 -5.94 7.30 -8.21
N PHE A 121 -4.79 7.19 -8.88
CA PHE A 121 -3.64 8.10 -8.78
C PHE A 121 -4.01 9.59 -8.78
N TYR A 122 -4.69 10.07 -9.82
CA TYR A 122 -5.08 11.48 -9.93
C TYR A 122 -6.23 11.87 -8.99
N HIS A 123 -7.13 10.93 -8.65
CA HIS A 123 -8.14 11.19 -7.63
C HIS A 123 -7.45 11.45 -6.30
N ASN A 124 -6.49 10.62 -5.90
CA ASN A 124 -5.79 10.78 -4.63
C ASN A 124 -5.00 12.09 -4.55
N GLN A 125 -4.35 12.52 -5.65
CA GLN A 125 -3.72 13.85 -5.70
C GLN A 125 -4.72 14.99 -5.46
N GLU A 126 -5.87 14.93 -6.13
CA GLU A 126 -6.91 15.96 -5.95
C GLU A 126 -7.55 15.90 -4.58
N GLN A 127 -7.77 14.71 -4.00
CA GLN A 127 -8.25 14.49 -2.63
C GLN A 127 -7.31 15.13 -1.59
N ILE A 128 -6.00 14.92 -1.76
CA ILE A 128 -4.93 15.53 -0.94
C ILE A 128 -4.90 17.05 -1.11
N ASN A 129 -5.25 17.56 -2.30
CA ASN A 129 -5.41 18.99 -2.60
C ASN A 129 -4.23 19.85 -2.14
N GLY A 130 -3.00 19.47 -2.53
CA GLY A 130 -1.83 20.21 -2.07
C GLY A 130 -1.66 20.17 -0.55
N GLY A 131 -2.10 19.11 0.12
CA GLY A 131 -1.77 18.78 1.53
C GLY A 131 -2.79 19.30 2.51
N ARG A 132 -3.82 19.98 2.02
CA ARG A 132 -4.97 20.38 2.82
C ARG A 132 -5.86 19.18 3.17
N ASN A 133 -5.76 18.08 2.43
CA ASN A 133 -6.51 16.84 2.62
C ASN A 133 -8.02 17.07 2.75
N ASN A 134 -8.56 18.02 1.98
CA ASN A 134 -9.92 18.53 2.15
C ASN A 134 -10.81 18.35 0.92
N MET A 135 -10.43 17.49 -0.02
CA MET A 135 -11.23 17.18 -1.21
C MET A 135 -11.60 15.70 -1.29
N PHE A 136 -11.42 14.93 -0.21
CA PHE A 136 -11.71 13.50 -0.18
C PHE A 136 -13.18 13.22 -0.49
N ALA A 137 -14.10 13.92 0.17
CA ALA A 137 -15.53 13.72 -0.05
C ALA A 137 -15.97 14.10 -1.49
N ALA A 138 -15.43 15.21 -2.01
CA ALA A 138 -15.81 15.69 -3.34
C ALA A 138 -15.21 14.83 -4.46
N MET A 139 -13.98 14.36 -4.32
CA MET A 139 -13.30 13.54 -5.32
C MET A 139 -13.51 12.04 -5.06
N SER A 140 -14.68 11.66 -4.55
CA SER A 140 -15.02 10.27 -4.22
C SER A 140 -16.30 9.79 -4.90
N ASN A 141 -16.31 8.49 -5.24
CA ASN A 141 -17.49 7.76 -5.70
C ASN A 141 -18.46 7.39 -4.55
N VAL A 142 -18.02 7.45 -3.30
CA VAL A 142 -18.83 7.13 -2.10
C VAL A 142 -19.09 8.36 -1.22
N GLY A 143 -18.69 9.55 -1.69
CA GLY A 143 -18.93 10.82 -1.03
C GLY A 143 -18.30 10.89 0.36
N GLY A 144 -19.10 11.32 1.33
CA GLY A 144 -18.75 11.46 2.74
C GLY A 144 -18.24 10.20 3.43
N TRP A 145 -18.52 9.00 2.89
CA TRP A 145 -18.07 7.74 3.50
C TRP A 145 -16.56 7.67 3.73
N VAL A 146 -15.78 8.38 2.91
CA VAL A 146 -14.32 8.50 3.04
C VAL A 146 -13.84 9.08 4.37
N MET A 147 -14.71 9.82 5.07
CA MET A 147 -14.44 10.43 6.38
C MET A 147 -14.78 9.51 7.56
N GLY A 148 -15.30 8.31 7.27
CA GLY A 148 -15.62 7.33 8.29
C GLY A 148 -14.37 6.68 8.89
N TYR A 149 -14.39 6.39 10.18
CA TYR A 149 -13.34 5.67 10.90
C TYR A 149 -13.93 4.68 11.92
N PHE A 150 -13.12 3.73 12.38
CA PHE A 150 -13.48 2.80 13.47
C PHE A 150 -12.92 3.28 14.81
N GLY A 151 -13.69 3.07 15.88
CA GLY A 151 -13.23 3.34 17.24
C GLY A 151 -12.13 2.39 17.71
N ASP A 152 -11.72 2.58 18.96
CA ASP A 152 -10.71 1.75 19.60
C ASP A 152 -11.25 0.36 20.00
N GLY A 153 -10.38 -0.66 19.88
CA GLY A 153 -10.48 -1.86 20.70
C GLY A 153 -11.14 -3.09 20.11
N GLN A 154 -11.59 -3.08 18.84
CA GLN A 154 -12.22 -4.28 18.23
C GLN A 154 -11.24 -5.15 17.43
N LEU A 155 -10.14 -4.59 16.93
CA LEU A 155 -9.20 -5.28 16.04
C LEU A 155 -8.02 -5.87 16.83
N ARG A 156 -7.64 -7.11 16.54
CA ARG A 156 -6.50 -7.83 17.13
C ARG A 156 -5.18 -7.17 16.76
N LEU A 157 -5.03 -6.62 15.55
CA LEU A 157 -3.83 -5.87 15.18
C LEU A 157 -3.61 -4.62 16.04
N MET A 158 -4.67 -4.05 16.65
CA MET A 158 -4.47 -2.98 17.64
C MET A 158 -3.78 -3.47 18.92
N GLN A 159 -3.95 -4.74 19.30
CA GLN A 159 -3.26 -5.28 20.47
C GLN A 159 -1.77 -5.45 20.18
N TRP A 160 -1.42 -5.92 18.99
CA TRP A 160 -0.03 -5.95 18.52
C TRP A 160 0.60 -4.55 18.48
N ALA A 161 -0.14 -3.53 18.04
CA ALA A 161 0.32 -2.14 18.08
C ALA A 161 0.52 -1.60 19.50
N LYS A 162 -0.30 -2.00 20.49
CA LYS A 162 -0.08 -1.67 21.91
C LYS A 162 1.15 -2.35 22.49
N GLU A 163 1.46 -3.53 21.99
CA GLU A 163 2.54 -4.36 22.52
C GLU A 163 3.90 -3.95 21.94
N TYR A 164 3.97 -3.65 20.64
CA TYR A 164 5.20 -3.36 19.92
C TYR A 164 5.26 -1.89 19.46
N THR A 165 5.83 -1.63 18.28
CA THR A 165 5.94 -0.29 17.72
C THR A 165 4.88 -0.05 16.66
N LEU A 166 4.12 1.04 16.83
CA LEU A 166 3.25 1.63 15.82
C LEU A 166 3.95 2.85 15.21
N ALA A 167 4.18 2.84 13.90
CA ALA A 167 4.66 4.02 13.18
C ALA A 167 3.46 4.88 12.76
N ASP A 168 3.37 6.10 13.28
CA ASP A 168 2.24 7.00 13.03
C ASP A 168 2.53 8.11 12.02
N ASN A 169 3.68 8.04 11.34
CA ASN A 169 4.04 8.89 10.20
C ASN A 169 4.56 8.04 9.03
N PHE A 170 3.89 6.91 8.75
CA PHE A 170 4.19 6.04 7.61
C PHE A 170 3.26 6.33 6.43
N PHE A 171 3.82 6.75 5.29
CA PHE A 171 3.05 7.13 4.10
C PHE A 171 3.13 6.06 3.00
N MET A 172 2.07 5.94 2.20
CA MET A 172 2.14 5.06 1.03
C MET A 172 3.16 5.59 0.01
N GLY A 173 3.88 4.69 -0.65
CA GLY A 173 5.02 5.00 -1.52
C GLY A 173 4.64 5.86 -2.72
N ALA A 174 3.43 5.71 -3.24
CA ALA A 174 2.89 6.51 -4.34
C ALA A 174 1.43 6.88 -4.12
N PHE A 175 0.98 7.96 -4.76
CA PHE A 175 -0.45 8.28 -4.88
C PHE A 175 -1.20 7.12 -5.52
N GLY A 176 -2.49 7.00 -5.19
CA GLY A 176 -3.38 6.04 -5.83
C GLY A 176 -3.28 4.62 -5.29
N GLY A 177 -3.63 3.66 -6.14
CA GLY A 177 -4.10 2.34 -5.73
C GLY A 177 -3.02 1.27 -5.54
N SER A 178 -3.50 0.08 -5.18
CA SER A 178 -2.72 -1.12 -4.86
C SER A 178 -1.65 -1.43 -5.90
N TYR A 179 -2.01 -1.46 -7.19
CA TYR A 179 -1.08 -1.78 -8.29
C TYR A 179 0.22 -0.96 -8.22
N LEU A 180 0.11 0.37 -8.15
CA LEU A 180 1.30 1.23 -8.18
C LEU A 180 2.10 1.10 -6.88
N ASN A 181 1.43 1.02 -5.72
CA ASN A 181 2.11 0.89 -4.44
C ASN A 181 2.85 -0.46 -4.29
N HIS A 182 2.35 -1.55 -4.87
CA HIS A 182 3.10 -2.81 -4.94
C HIS A 182 4.36 -2.70 -5.81
N HIS A 183 4.34 -1.93 -6.91
CA HIS A 183 5.55 -1.62 -7.66
C HIS A 183 6.54 -0.77 -6.84
N TRP A 184 6.04 0.22 -6.11
CA TRP A 184 6.86 1.05 -5.23
C TRP A 184 7.51 0.24 -4.09
N LEU A 185 6.84 -0.79 -3.58
CA LEU A 185 7.41 -1.72 -2.60
C LEU A 185 8.58 -2.53 -3.15
N ILE A 186 8.62 -2.86 -4.45
CA ILE A 186 9.67 -3.74 -4.99
C ILE A 186 10.74 -3.02 -5.82
N CYS A 187 10.48 -1.83 -6.37
CA CYS A 187 11.45 -1.13 -7.20
C CYS A 187 11.62 0.36 -6.86
N ALA A 188 10.78 0.92 -5.97
CA ALA A 188 10.67 2.36 -5.76
C ALA A 188 10.52 3.12 -7.10
N CYS A 189 9.69 2.59 -8.00
CA CYS A 189 9.60 3.05 -9.38
C CYS A 189 8.17 2.94 -9.90
N ALA A 190 7.85 3.73 -10.93
CA ALA A 190 6.61 3.62 -11.68
C ALA A 190 6.83 2.88 -13.01
N PRO A 191 6.01 1.87 -13.33
CA PRO A 191 6.12 1.15 -14.60
C PRO A 191 5.79 2.02 -15.82
N GLN A 192 6.28 1.64 -17.00
CA GLN A 192 6.03 2.36 -18.26
C GLN A 192 5.19 1.54 -19.25
N HIS A 193 4.26 2.23 -19.92
CA HIS A 193 3.43 1.71 -21.02
C HIS A 193 3.45 2.67 -22.22
N ARG A 194 4.61 2.81 -22.87
CA ARG A 194 4.86 3.81 -23.94
C ARG A 194 3.87 3.78 -25.10
N ASN A 195 3.42 2.59 -25.49
CA ASN A 195 2.51 2.41 -26.61
C ASN A 195 1.05 2.18 -26.16
N ALA A 196 0.67 2.67 -24.98
CA ALA A 196 -0.69 2.49 -24.48
C ALA A 196 -1.72 3.13 -25.43
N PRO A 197 -2.83 2.43 -25.73
CA PRO A 197 -3.90 2.99 -26.55
C PRO A 197 -4.55 4.17 -25.84
N GLU A 198 -5.04 5.15 -26.62
CA GLU A 198 -5.63 6.40 -26.10
C GLU A 198 -6.74 6.16 -25.05
N LYS A 199 -7.51 5.09 -25.21
CA LYS A 199 -8.57 4.71 -24.26
C LYS A 199 -8.07 4.40 -22.84
N MET A 200 -6.79 4.07 -22.67
CA MET A 200 -6.16 3.82 -21.36
C MET A 200 -5.56 5.09 -20.75
N ARG A 201 -5.38 6.15 -21.56
CA ARG A 201 -4.72 7.38 -21.13
C ARG A 201 -5.69 8.27 -20.36
N VAL A 202 -5.22 8.80 -19.25
CA VAL A 202 -5.99 9.75 -18.44
C VAL A 202 -6.23 11.04 -19.22
N ARG A 203 -7.43 11.60 -19.08
CA ARG A 203 -7.76 12.95 -19.57
C ARG A 203 -7.62 13.97 -18.45
N LEU A 204 -6.70 14.89 -18.64
CA LEU A 204 -6.44 16.00 -17.72
C LEU A 204 -6.78 17.34 -18.39
N ASP A 205 -7.23 18.29 -17.58
CA ASP A 205 -7.36 19.68 -17.98
C ASP A 205 -5.99 20.39 -18.03
N PRO A 206 -5.92 21.67 -18.49
CA PRO A 206 -4.66 22.41 -18.58
C PRO A 206 -3.93 22.60 -17.24
N ASP A 207 -4.62 22.48 -16.10
CA ASP A 207 -4.04 22.58 -14.76
C ASP A 207 -3.54 21.21 -14.25
N GLY A 208 -3.66 20.16 -15.06
CA GLY A 208 -3.27 18.80 -14.71
C GLY A 208 -4.27 18.07 -13.81
N LYS A 209 -5.51 18.57 -13.68
CA LYS A 209 -6.58 17.92 -12.91
C LYS A 209 -7.44 17.03 -13.80
N LEU A 210 -8.16 16.09 -13.21
CA LEU A 210 -9.08 15.23 -13.93
C LEU A 210 -10.16 16.04 -14.64
N THR A 211 -10.30 15.82 -15.94
CA THR A 211 -11.36 16.47 -16.70
C THR A 211 -12.73 15.94 -16.25
N LYS A 212 -13.55 16.83 -15.67
CA LYS A 212 -14.94 16.54 -15.29
C LYS A 212 -15.85 16.51 -16.51
N ARG A 213 -16.88 15.68 -16.46
CA ARG A 213 -17.94 15.64 -17.47
C ARG A 213 -18.84 16.87 -17.32
N PRO A 214 -19.40 17.40 -18.42
CA PRO A 214 -20.43 18.44 -18.33
C PRO A 214 -21.57 18.00 -17.42
N GLY A 215 -21.96 18.86 -16.48
CA GLY A 215 -23.01 18.54 -15.51
C GLY A 215 -22.59 17.60 -14.38
N SER A 216 -21.29 17.34 -14.17
CA SER A 216 -20.81 16.68 -12.95
C SER A 216 -21.40 17.39 -11.72
N PRO A 217 -22.05 16.67 -10.80
CA PRO A 217 -22.78 17.28 -9.69
C PRO A 217 -21.84 17.90 -8.65
N SER A 218 -22.42 18.72 -7.77
CA SER A 218 -21.82 19.03 -6.45
C SER A 218 -21.75 17.76 -5.61
N ALA A 219 -20.76 17.68 -4.72
CA ALA A 219 -20.67 16.59 -3.74
C ALA A 219 -21.81 16.58 -2.69
N GLN A 220 -22.73 17.55 -2.75
CA GLN A 220 -24.00 17.52 -2.00
C GLN A 220 -25.09 16.70 -2.71
N ASP A 221 -24.99 16.59 -4.04
CA ASP A 221 -26.05 16.06 -4.89
C ASP A 221 -25.70 14.70 -5.52
N GLY A 222 -24.41 14.40 -5.69
CA GLY A 222 -23.95 13.11 -6.21
C GLY A 222 -22.44 13.00 -6.35
N SER A 223 -21.96 11.81 -6.70
CA SER A 223 -20.53 11.56 -6.91
C SER A 223 -19.99 12.30 -8.13
N VAL A 224 -18.73 12.74 -8.06
CA VAL A 224 -18.03 13.37 -9.18
C VAL A 224 -18.06 12.49 -10.44
N GLN A 225 -18.28 13.11 -11.59
CA GLN A 225 -18.28 12.45 -12.89
C GLN A 225 -17.09 12.95 -13.72
N VAL A 226 -16.13 12.07 -13.97
CA VAL A 226 -14.92 12.35 -14.75
C VAL A 226 -14.85 11.52 -16.03
N TYR A 227 -14.04 11.94 -17.00
CA TYR A 227 -13.81 11.14 -18.21
C TYR A 227 -12.93 9.91 -17.98
N SER A 228 -12.01 9.99 -17.02
CA SER A 228 -11.03 8.93 -16.72
C SER A 228 -11.06 8.59 -15.23
N SER A 229 -11.20 7.31 -14.88
CA SER A 229 -11.14 6.81 -13.51
C SER A 229 -10.71 5.35 -13.50
N GLY A 230 -9.69 4.98 -12.71
CA GLY A 230 -9.18 3.61 -12.65
C GLY A 230 -8.91 3.03 -14.06
N ILE A 231 -9.76 2.11 -14.52
CA ILE A 231 -9.80 1.62 -15.90
C ILE A 231 -10.28 2.73 -16.86
N GLY A 232 -9.45 3.08 -17.84
CA GLY A 232 -9.62 4.28 -18.66
C GLY A 232 -8.85 5.51 -18.16
N GLY A 233 -8.04 5.33 -17.12
CA GLY A 233 -7.04 6.28 -16.65
C GLY A 233 -5.76 5.58 -16.17
N GLN A 234 -5.47 4.40 -16.74
CA GLN A 234 -4.34 3.55 -16.38
C GLN A 234 -2.99 4.21 -16.62
N VAL A 235 -2.89 4.99 -17.69
CA VAL A 235 -1.62 5.53 -18.18
C VAL A 235 -1.65 7.06 -18.14
N ALA A 236 -0.62 7.64 -17.54
CA ALA A 236 -0.39 9.08 -17.50
C ALA A 236 0.02 9.60 -18.90
N PRO A 237 -0.10 10.91 -19.18
CA PRO A 237 0.28 11.47 -20.48
C PRO A 237 1.75 11.25 -20.84
N ASP A 238 2.61 11.08 -19.84
CA ASP A 238 4.04 10.83 -19.96
C ASP A 238 4.41 9.33 -19.91
N ASP A 239 3.48 8.46 -20.32
CA ASP A 239 3.65 7.02 -20.53
C ASP A 239 3.83 6.15 -19.27
N TYR A 240 3.71 6.71 -18.07
CA TYR A 240 3.75 5.91 -16.85
C TYR A 240 2.40 5.24 -16.58
N SER A 241 2.43 3.95 -16.25
CA SER A 241 1.26 3.21 -15.79
C SER A 241 1.03 3.50 -14.30
N VAL A 242 -0.01 4.25 -13.98
CA VAL A 242 -0.27 4.79 -12.63
C VAL A 242 -1.51 4.19 -11.96
N ASN A 243 -2.39 3.51 -12.70
CA ASN A 243 -3.52 2.75 -12.13
C ASN A 243 -3.51 1.30 -12.60
N THR A 244 -4.36 0.48 -11.97
CA THR A 244 -4.44 -0.97 -12.15
C THR A 244 -4.43 -1.38 -13.62
N THR A 245 -3.31 -1.98 -14.01
CA THR A 245 -3.07 -2.59 -15.32
C THR A 245 -2.66 -4.04 -15.09
N GLN A 246 -3.11 -4.97 -15.92
CA GLN A 246 -2.89 -6.40 -15.70
C GLN A 246 -1.49 -6.86 -16.13
N PRO A 247 -0.91 -7.88 -15.50
CA PRO A 247 0.42 -8.37 -15.86
C PRO A 247 0.42 -9.03 -17.25
N PRO A 248 1.57 -9.02 -17.95
CA PRO A 248 1.74 -9.69 -19.25
C PRO A 248 1.75 -11.22 -19.14
N TYR A 249 1.91 -11.76 -17.93
CA TYR A 249 2.02 -13.19 -17.65
C TYR A 249 0.89 -13.68 -16.75
N GLN A 250 0.43 -14.92 -16.94
CA GLN A 250 -0.51 -15.53 -16.00
C GLN A 250 0.14 -15.72 -14.61
N PRO A 251 -0.59 -15.59 -13.49
CA PRO A 251 -2.01 -15.26 -13.40
C PRO A 251 -2.28 -13.79 -13.72
N SER A 252 -3.21 -13.55 -14.64
CA SER A 252 -3.63 -12.23 -15.09
C SER A 252 -5.16 -12.16 -15.15
N GLY A 253 -5.71 -10.97 -14.92
CA GLY A 253 -7.12 -10.68 -15.19
C GLY A 253 -7.46 -10.76 -16.67
N ILE A 254 -6.45 -10.74 -17.55
CA ILE A 254 -6.60 -10.92 -18.99
C ILE A 254 -6.33 -12.41 -19.31
N PRO A 255 -7.27 -13.13 -19.94
CA PRO A 255 -7.07 -14.51 -20.34
C PRO A 255 -6.01 -14.65 -21.44
N PRO A 256 -5.47 -15.86 -21.66
CA PRO A 256 -4.64 -16.13 -22.83
C PRO A 256 -5.41 -15.88 -24.13
N ALA A 257 -4.70 -15.55 -25.20
CA ALA A 257 -5.30 -15.49 -26.53
C ALA A 257 -5.81 -16.89 -26.94
N PRO A 258 -6.90 -17.01 -27.72
CA PRO A 258 -7.54 -18.30 -28.04
C PRO A 258 -6.60 -19.41 -28.53
N ASP A 259 -5.59 -19.05 -29.33
CA ASP A 259 -4.56 -19.95 -29.86
C ASP A 259 -3.14 -19.55 -29.41
N GLY A 260 -3.05 -18.77 -28.34
CA GLY A 260 -1.80 -18.23 -27.80
C GLY A 260 -1.14 -19.13 -26.77
N ASN A 261 0.04 -18.71 -26.30
CA ASN A 261 0.68 -19.35 -25.15
C ASN A 261 -0.19 -19.13 -23.90
N LEU A 262 -0.62 -20.21 -23.26
CA LEU A 262 -1.47 -20.19 -22.06
C LEU A 262 -0.81 -19.52 -20.85
N ASP A 263 0.50 -19.35 -20.86
CA ASP A 263 1.22 -18.67 -19.77
C ASP A 263 1.24 -17.14 -19.92
N LEU A 264 0.75 -16.61 -21.04
CA LEU A 264 0.72 -15.18 -21.35
C LEU A 264 -0.70 -14.61 -21.23
N ALA A 265 -0.81 -13.32 -20.95
CA ALA A 265 -2.02 -12.56 -21.17
C ALA A 265 -2.18 -12.26 -22.67
N ASP A 266 -3.40 -12.24 -23.20
CA ASP A 266 -3.66 -11.77 -24.56
C ASP A 266 -3.16 -10.31 -24.70
N PRO A 267 -2.19 -10.02 -25.59
CA PRO A 267 -1.69 -8.66 -25.77
C PRO A 267 -2.75 -7.69 -26.30
N LYS A 268 -3.84 -8.18 -26.90
CA LYS A 268 -4.99 -7.35 -27.32
C LYS A 268 -5.87 -6.96 -26.14
N GLY A 269 -5.70 -7.62 -25.00
CA GLY A 269 -6.43 -7.30 -23.79
C GLY A 269 -7.90 -7.71 -23.82
N THR A 270 -8.71 -7.08 -22.97
CA THR A 270 -10.16 -7.29 -22.91
C THR A 270 -10.91 -5.97 -22.76
N PRO A 271 -12.23 -5.93 -23.00
CA PRO A 271 -13.03 -4.74 -22.66
C PRO A 271 -12.94 -4.34 -21.17
N ALA A 272 -12.82 -5.32 -20.26
CA ALA A 272 -12.76 -5.07 -18.83
C ALA A 272 -11.41 -4.52 -18.36
N TRP A 273 -10.31 -4.92 -18.99
CA TRP A 273 -8.95 -4.61 -18.52
C TRP A 273 -8.10 -3.79 -19.48
N SER A 274 -8.56 -3.57 -20.72
CA SER A 274 -7.72 -3.12 -21.83
C SER A 274 -6.48 -4.00 -21.99
N GLU A 275 -5.39 -3.47 -22.55
CA GLU A 275 -4.15 -4.20 -22.82
C GLU A 275 -3.36 -4.46 -21.51
N PRO A 276 -2.61 -5.57 -21.41
CA PRO A 276 -1.72 -5.81 -20.29
C PRO A 276 -0.54 -4.84 -20.35
N LEU A 277 0.09 -4.60 -19.19
CA LEU A 277 1.34 -3.86 -19.16
C LEU A 277 2.44 -4.66 -19.88
N PRO A 278 3.23 -4.06 -20.77
CA PRO A 278 4.40 -4.71 -21.34
C PRO A 278 5.38 -5.18 -20.24
N PRO A 279 6.17 -6.24 -20.45
CA PRO A 279 7.18 -6.66 -19.49
C PRO A 279 8.15 -5.54 -19.10
N GLN A 280 8.30 -5.32 -17.81
CA GLN A 280 9.17 -4.30 -17.25
C GLN A 280 10.59 -4.86 -17.05
N THR A 281 11.58 -3.97 -17.12
CA THR A 281 13.00 -4.30 -16.92
C THR A 281 13.68 -3.44 -15.86
N ALA A 282 12.91 -2.61 -15.15
CA ALA A 282 13.43 -1.82 -14.05
C ALA A 282 13.99 -2.73 -12.96
N LYS A 283 15.10 -2.32 -12.35
CA LYS A 283 15.73 -3.02 -11.23
C LYS A 283 14.78 -3.05 -10.04
N THR A 284 14.71 -4.20 -9.38
CA THR A 284 13.89 -4.48 -8.21
C THR A 284 14.78 -4.85 -7.02
N ILE A 285 14.20 -4.89 -5.82
CA ILE A 285 14.84 -5.38 -4.60
C ILE A 285 15.23 -6.86 -4.75
N GLY A 286 14.47 -7.62 -5.53
CA GLY A 286 14.83 -9.00 -5.88
C GLY A 286 16.13 -9.10 -6.69
N ASP A 287 16.47 -8.09 -7.49
CA ASP A 287 17.76 -8.03 -8.21
C ASP A 287 18.91 -7.79 -7.25
N THR A 288 18.76 -6.86 -6.32
CA THR A 288 19.85 -6.50 -5.39
C THR A 288 20.04 -7.57 -4.32
N LEU A 289 18.95 -8.23 -3.86
CA LEU A 289 19.00 -9.40 -2.98
C LEU A 289 19.72 -10.58 -3.65
N SER A 290 19.29 -10.97 -4.86
CA SER A 290 19.92 -12.09 -5.58
C SER A 290 21.39 -11.80 -5.92
N ALA A 291 21.73 -10.56 -6.27
CA ALA A 291 23.13 -10.18 -6.52
C ALA A 291 24.02 -10.33 -5.29
N LYS A 292 23.46 -10.18 -4.07
CA LYS A 292 24.15 -10.41 -2.80
C LYS A 292 24.09 -11.86 -2.31
N GLY A 293 23.38 -12.74 -3.02
CA GLY A 293 23.15 -14.12 -2.60
C GLY A 293 22.21 -14.26 -1.40
N VAL A 294 21.42 -13.23 -1.09
CA VAL A 294 20.42 -13.25 -0.02
C VAL A 294 19.21 -14.03 -0.50
N ASN A 295 18.78 -15.03 0.29
CA ASN A 295 17.62 -15.82 -0.06
C ASN A 295 16.34 -15.02 0.17
N TRP A 296 15.42 -15.02 -0.79
CA TRP A 296 14.19 -14.24 -0.71
C TRP A 296 13.03 -14.89 -1.46
N ALA A 297 11.81 -14.54 -1.10
CA ALA A 297 10.63 -14.92 -1.87
C ALA A 297 9.46 -13.95 -1.66
N TRP A 298 8.59 -13.85 -2.67
CA TRP A 298 7.26 -13.30 -2.55
C TRP A 298 6.23 -14.44 -2.52
N TYR A 299 5.50 -14.49 -1.41
CA TYR A 299 4.41 -15.43 -1.18
C TYR A 299 3.07 -14.74 -1.40
N ALA A 300 2.35 -15.14 -2.45
CA ALA A 300 1.00 -14.66 -2.71
C ALA A 300 -0.01 -15.75 -2.36
N GLY A 301 -0.94 -15.46 -1.45
CA GLY A 301 -1.99 -16.41 -1.10
C GLY A 301 -2.78 -16.85 -2.33
N GLY A 302 -2.88 -18.15 -2.57
CA GLY A 302 -3.59 -18.72 -3.72
C GLY A 302 -2.87 -18.59 -5.07
N TRP A 303 -1.57 -18.29 -5.09
CA TRP A 303 -0.76 -18.20 -6.31
C TRP A 303 -0.87 -19.43 -7.22
N SER A 304 -0.73 -20.63 -6.66
CA SER A 304 -0.70 -21.89 -7.42
C SER A 304 -2.02 -22.19 -8.10
N ILE A 305 -3.12 -22.00 -7.37
CA ILE A 305 -4.48 -22.16 -7.91
C ILE A 305 -4.84 -21.04 -8.89
N ALA A 306 -4.32 -19.82 -8.69
CA ALA A 306 -4.48 -18.72 -9.63
C ALA A 306 -3.70 -18.95 -10.93
N LEU A 307 -2.48 -19.52 -10.86
CA LEU A 307 -1.73 -19.93 -12.04
C LEU A 307 -2.53 -20.94 -12.88
N ALA A 308 -3.09 -21.96 -12.24
CA ALA A 308 -3.91 -22.95 -12.92
C ALA A 308 -5.18 -22.34 -13.52
N ASP A 309 -5.88 -21.47 -12.77
CA ASP A 309 -7.08 -20.77 -13.26
C ASP A 309 -6.75 -19.82 -14.42
N GLY A 310 -5.61 -19.12 -14.33
CA GLY A 310 -5.10 -18.14 -15.29
C GLY A 310 -4.78 -18.72 -16.68
N ARG A 311 -4.31 -19.97 -16.71
CA ARG A 311 -3.97 -20.69 -17.95
C ARG A 311 -5.20 -21.27 -18.68
N ARG A 312 -6.41 -21.12 -18.12
CA ARG A 312 -7.64 -21.55 -18.80
C ARG A 312 -7.94 -20.70 -20.04
N PRO A 313 -8.54 -21.28 -21.09
CA PRO A 313 -8.99 -20.54 -22.27
C PRO A 313 -9.97 -19.42 -21.92
N ALA A 314 -10.00 -18.36 -22.74
CA ALA A 314 -10.89 -17.21 -22.53
C ALA A 314 -12.39 -17.56 -22.52
N SER A 315 -12.78 -18.67 -23.15
CA SER A 315 -14.17 -19.17 -23.16
C SER A 315 -14.61 -19.77 -21.82
N GLU A 316 -13.67 -20.11 -20.94
CA GLU A 316 -13.97 -20.70 -19.64
C GLU A 316 -14.10 -19.63 -18.56
N LYS A 317 -15.13 -19.76 -17.72
CA LYS A 317 -15.33 -18.87 -16.58
C LYS A 317 -14.23 -19.09 -15.54
N ARG A 318 -13.56 -18.00 -15.13
CA ARG A 318 -12.61 -17.97 -14.01
C ARG A 318 -13.30 -18.32 -12.69
N LYS A 319 -12.59 -19.04 -11.82
CA LYS A 319 -13.09 -19.43 -10.47
C LYS A 319 -12.21 -18.88 -9.34
N ILE A 320 -11.02 -18.39 -9.65
CA ILE A 320 -10.02 -17.98 -8.65
C ILE A 320 -9.67 -16.49 -8.81
N ILE A 321 -9.40 -16.05 -10.03
CA ILE A 321 -8.95 -14.66 -10.31
C ILE A 321 -10.15 -13.73 -10.42
N TYR A 322 -10.15 -12.63 -9.65
CA TYR A 322 -11.18 -11.57 -9.66
C TYR A 322 -12.64 -12.06 -9.61
N THR A 323 -12.92 -13.07 -8.79
CA THR A 323 -14.29 -13.59 -8.63
C THR A 323 -14.66 -13.74 -7.16
N ARG A 324 -15.92 -13.42 -6.87
CA ARG A 324 -16.53 -13.46 -5.53
C ARG A 324 -17.49 -14.64 -5.38
N GLU A 325 -17.38 -15.63 -6.27
CA GLU A 325 -18.14 -16.87 -6.14
C GLU A 325 -17.82 -17.56 -4.82
N ASN A 326 -18.79 -18.27 -4.27
CA ASN A 326 -18.63 -18.96 -2.99
C ASN A 326 -17.45 -19.93 -3.03
N GLY A 327 -16.57 -19.86 -2.04
CA GLY A 327 -15.34 -20.65 -1.97
C GLY A 327 -14.19 -20.14 -2.86
N SER A 328 -14.38 -19.06 -3.62
CA SER A 328 -13.26 -18.43 -4.32
C SER A 328 -12.38 -17.66 -3.34
N PRO A 329 -11.05 -17.80 -3.44
CA PRO A 329 -10.13 -16.98 -2.67
C PRO A 329 -10.03 -15.53 -3.20
N ASN A 330 -10.61 -15.23 -4.37
CA ASN A 330 -10.59 -13.93 -5.03
C ASN A 330 -9.16 -13.38 -5.23
N PHE A 331 -8.32 -14.14 -5.93
CA PHE A 331 -6.93 -13.74 -6.22
C PHE A 331 -6.88 -12.45 -7.04
N GLN A 332 -6.05 -11.50 -6.59
CA GLN A 332 -5.86 -10.20 -7.21
C GLN A 332 -4.52 -10.17 -7.96
N SER A 333 -4.53 -10.38 -9.28
CA SER A 333 -3.30 -10.47 -10.08
C SER A 333 -2.39 -9.25 -10.00
N HIS A 334 -2.97 -8.06 -9.86
CA HIS A 334 -2.22 -6.81 -9.77
C HIS A 334 -1.51 -6.58 -8.42
N HIS A 335 -1.61 -7.52 -7.48
CA HIS A 335 -0.88 -7.49 -6.20
C HIS A 335 0.37 -8.36 -6.20
N GLN A 336 0.73 -8.95 -7.34
CA GLN A 336 2.01 -9.65 -7.52
C GLN A 336 2.91 -8.82 -8.47
N PRO A 337 3.67 -7.84 -7.94
CA PRO A 337 4.38 -6.87 -8.77
C PRO A 337 5.55 -7.50 -9.55
N PHE A 338 6.15 -8.59 -9.07
CA PHE A 338 7.21 -9.28 -9.80
C PHE A 338 6.72 -9.95 -11.08
N ASN A 339 5.43 -10.32 -11.16
CA ASN A 339 4.81 -10.93 -12.35
C ASN A 339 4.68 -9.94 -13.55
N TYR A 340 5.14 -8.70 -13.39
CA TYR A 340 5.22 -7.71 -14.44
C TYR A 340 6.63 -7.60 -15.06
N HIS A 341 7.66 -8.19 -14.45
CA HIS A 341 9.05 -8.02 -14.86
C HIS A 341 9.54 -9.19 -15.72
N ALA A 342 10.30 -8.88 -16.78
CA ALA A 342 10.80 -9.88 -17.73
C ALA A 342 11.65 -10.99 -17.07
N ARG A 343 12.36 -10.66 -15.99
CA ARG A 343 13.13 -11.62 -15.17
C ARG A 343 12.28 -12.78 -14.63
N PHE A 344 11.01 -12.52 -14.34
CA PHE A 344 10.07 -13.51 -13.77
C PHE A 344 9.06 -14.02 -14.81
N ALA A 345 9.39 -13.93 -16.10
CA ALA A 345 8.59 -14.54 -17.16
C ALA A 345 8.38 -16.05 -16.92
N PRO A 346 7.28 -16.64 -17.42
CA PRO A 346 7.04 -18.07 -17.31
C PRO A 346 8.23 -18.91 -17.79
N GLY A 347 8.58 -19.94 -17.02
CA GLY A 347 9.71 -20.84 -17.31
C GLY A 347 11.08 -20.37 -16.81
N THR A 348 11.22 -19.17 -16.26
CA THR A 348 12.51 -18.75 -15.67
C THR A 348 12.74 -19.39 -14.29
N ALA A 349 14.02 -19.63 -13.96
CA ALA A 349 14.42 -20.14 -12.65
C ALA A 349 14.05 -19.15 -11.53
N ASP A 350 14.20 -17.84 -11.77
CA ASP A 350 13.84 -16.79 -10.81
C ASP A 350 12.35 -16.81 -10.47
N ARG A 351 11.48 -17.01 -11.46
CA ARG A 351 10.04 -17.17 -11.21
C ARG A 351 9.76 -18.36 -10.30
N ALA A 352 10.32 -19.52 -10.62
CA ALA A 352 10.10 -20.75 -9.87
C ALA A 352 10.69 -20.70 -8.45
N GLY A 353 11.84 -20.04 -8.27
CA GLY A 353 12.53 -19.94 -7.00
C GLY A 353 11.92 -18.92 -6.04
N HIS A 354 11.36 -17.81 -6.57
CA HIS A 354 11.00 -16.65 -5.76
C HIS A 354 9.50 -16.32 -5.73
N LEU A 355 8.68 -16.75 -6.70
CA LEU A 355 7.23 -16.50 -6.67
C LEU A 355 6.48 -17.75 -6.19
N LYS A 356 6.07 -17.73 -4.92
CA LYS A 356 5.55 -18.88 -4.18
C LYS A 356 4.11 -18.68 -3.69
N ASP A 357 3.47 -19.76 -3.27
CA ASP A 357 2.12 -19.72 -2.71
C ASP A 357 2.12 -19.28 -1.24
N GLY A 358 1.06 -18.62 -0.80
CA GLY A 358 0.86 -18.34 0.62
C GLY A 358 0.85 -19.59 1.50
N GLU A 359 0.41 -20.75 1.00
CA GLU A 359 0.52 -22.00 1.75
C GLU A 359 1.97 -22.43 1.99
N ASP A 360 2.88 -22.10 1.06
CA ASP A 360 4.32 -22.31 1.28
C ASP A 360 4.84 -21.42 2.41
N PHE A 361 4.41 -20.16 2.46
CA PHE A 361 4.76 -19.25 3.56
C PHE A 361 4.32 -19.80 4.92
N LEU A 362 3.06 -20.26 5.02
CA LEU A 362 2.50 -20.79 6.26
C LEU A 362 3.24 -22.07 6.71
N ARG A 363 3.62 -22.95 5.78
CA ARG A 363 4.44 -24.13 6.11
C ARG A 363 5.85 -23.73 6.55
N ASP A 364 6.49 -22.85 5.77
CA ASP A 364 7.89 -22.48 5.98
C ASP A 364 8.06 -21.65 7.28
N LEU A 365 7.07 -20.83 7.66
CA LEU A 365 7.11 -20.08 8.92
C LEU A 365 6.99 -20.99 10.16
N ASP A 366 6.13 -22.03 10.11
CA ASP A 366 5.99 -22.97 11.22
C ASP A 366 7.25 -23.84 11.38
N ALA A 367 7.88 -24.19 10.26
CA ALA A 367 9.09 -25.01 10.23
C ALA A 367 10.38 -24.23 10.55
N GLY A 368 10.32 -22.89 10.63
CA GLY A 368 11.53 -22.06 10.78
C GLY A 368 12.41 -22.09 9.54
N MET A 369 11.80 -22.16 8.36
CA MET A 369 12.44 -22.27 7.04
C MET A 369 12.16 -21.06 6.12
N LEU A 370 11.67 -19.95 6.65
CA LEU A 370 11.50 -18.75 5.85
C LEU A 370 12.85 -18.28 5.27
N PRO A 371 12.86 -17.75 4.04
CA PRO A 371 14.04 -17.10 3.48
C PRO A 371 14.39 -15.84 4.29
N GLU A 372 15.60 -15.33 4.12
CA GLU A 372 16.08 -14.14 4.83
C GLU A 372 15.18 -12.91 4.61
N VAL A 373 14.56 -12.80 3.43
CA VAL A 373 13.53 -11.79 3.14
C VAL A 373 12.27 -12.45 2.56
N ALA A 374 11.17 -12.38 3.30
CA ALA A 374 9.88 -12.93 2.89
C ALA A 374 8.82 -11.82 2.76
N PHE A 375 8.32 -11.61 1.55
CA PHE A 375 7.12 -10.79 1.33
C PHE A 375 5.89 -11.69 1.35
N TYR A 376 4.87 -11.32 2.10
CA TYR A 376 3.63 -12.05 2.20
C TYR A 376 2.42 -11.15 1.89
N LYS A 377 1.67 -11.56 0.87
CA LYS A 377 0.39 -10.96 0.52
C LYS A 377 -0.72 -11.96 0.83
N PRO A 378 -1.57 -11.70 1.85
CA PRO A 378 -2.76 -12.50 2.09
C PRO A 378 -3.62 -12.61 0.84
N VAL A 379 -4.35 -13.71 0.71
CA VAL A 379 -5.27 -13.87 -0.41
C VAL A 379 -6.45 -12.90 -0.30
N GLY A 380 -7.13 -12.58 -1.41
CA GLY A 380 -8.11 -11.49 -1.50
C GLY A 380 -9.14 -11.46 -0.36
N ILE A 381 -9.70 -12.60 0.04
CA ILE A 381 -10.68 -12.66 1.13
C ILE A 381 -10.12 -12.31 2.52
N PHE A 382 -8.79 -12.23 2.68
CA PHE A 382 -8.09 -11.95 3.94
C PHE A 382 -7.23 -10.66 3.88
N THR A 383 -7.43 -9.78 2.90
CA THR A 383 -6.59 -8.57 2.78
C THR A 383 -7.11 -7.36 3.56
N GLN A 384 -8.38 -7.38 3.98
CA GLN A 384 -9.17 -6.25 4.49
C GLN A 384 -9.66 -5.24 3.43
N HIS A 385 -9.45 -5.44 2.13
CA HIS A 385 -9.91 -4.51 1.09
C HIS A 385 -11.44 -4.25 1.15
N PRO A 386 -11.89 -2.99 1.10
CA PRO A 386 -13.32 -2.67 1.16
C PRO A 386 -14.05 -3.15 -0.11
N GLY A 387 -15.33 -3.49 0.01
CA GLY A 387 -16.15 -3.87 -1.14
C GLY A 387 -16.09 -5.33 -1.57
N TYR A 388 -15.09 -6.12 -1.18
CA TYR A 388 -15.09 -7.59 -1.40
C TYR A 388 -14.70 -8.45 -0.21
N THR A 389 -14.10 -7.87 0.83
CA THR A 389 -13.94 -8.51 2.13
C THR A 389 -14.26 -7.52 3.26
N ASP A 390 -14.17 -7.97 4.50
CA ASP A 390 -14.42 -7.21 5.72
C ASP A 390 -13.13 -7.03 6.53
N LEU A 391 -13.17 -6.15 7.54
CA LEU A 391 -12.01 -5.86 8.38
C LEU A 391 -11.63 -7.05 9.26
N VAL A 392 -12.63 -7.70 9.86
CA VAL A 392 -12.42 -8.74 10.87
C VAL A 392 -11.68 -9.93 10.28
N LYS A 393 -12.08 -10.43 9.11
CA LYS A 393 -11.41 -11.58 8.48
C LYS A 393 -9.93 -11.34 8.19
N GLY A 394 -9.60 -10.17 7.65
CA GLY A 394 -8.21 -9.86 7.34
C GLY A 394 -7.38 -9.54 8.59
N ASP A 395 -7.99 -8.86 9.57
CA ASP A 395 -7.38 -8.60 10.89
C ASP A 395 -7.06 -9.91 11.63
N ASP A 396 -8.04 -10.81 11.73
CA ASP A 396 -7.88 -12.13 12.34
C ASP A 396 -6.80 -12.96 11.62
N HIS A 397 -6.83 -13.01 10.29
CA HIS A 397 -5.85 -13.77 9.51
C HIS A 397 -4.42 -13.26 9.74
N ILE A 398 -4.22 -11.94 9.70
CA ILE A 398 -2.88 -11.37 9.92
C ILE A 398 -2.45 -11.58 11.38
N ALA A 399 -3.36 -11.42 12.35
CA ALA A 399 -3.06 -11.71 13.75
C ALA A 399 -2.67 -13.18 13.97
N ASP A 400 -3.37 -14.13 13.36
CA ASP A 400 -3.03 -15.56 13.41
C ASP A 400 -1.66 -15.85 12.80
N VAL A 401 -1.32 -15.19 11.68
CA VAL A 401 0.02 -15.27 11.08
C VAL A 401 1.09 -14.72 12.05
N LEU A 402 0.84 -13.58 12.70
CA LEU A 402 1.77 -13.01 13.68
C LEU A 402 1.97 -13.94 14.88
N GLU A 403 0.91 -14.55 15.39
CA GLU A 403 0.99 -15.53 16.49
C GLU A 403 1.82 -16.76 16.11
N ARG A 404 1.76 -17.21 14.85
CA ARG A 404 2.59 -18.32 14.36
C ARG A 404 4.03 -17.91 14.14
N LEU A 405 4.28 -16.72 13.58
CA LEU A 405 5.64 -16.16 13.46
C LEU A 405 6.31 -16.02 14.83
N HIS A 406 5.55 -15.59 15.85
CA HIS A 406 6.04 -15.51 17.23
C HIS A 406 6.43 -16.89 17.81
N LYS A 407 5.81 -17.97 17.35
CA LYS A 407 6.13 -19.36 17.74
C LYS A 407 7.19 -20.01 16.84
N SER A 408 7.60 -19.34 15.77
CA SER A 408 8.55 -19.88 14.80
C SER A 408 9.93 -20.09 15.44
N PRO A 409 10.67 -21.16 15.08
CA PRO A 409 12.07 -21.32 15.49
C PRO A 409 12.98 -20.15 15.08
N GLN A 410 12.58 -19.33 14.10
CA GLN A 410 13.33 -18.15 13.64
C GLN A 410 13.02 -16.87 14.41
N TRP A 411 12.05 -16.87 15.34
CA TRP A 411 11.51 -15.65 15.98
C TRP A 411 12.58 -14.76 16.62
N GLU A 412 13.53 -15.35 17.35
CA GLU A 412 14.61 -14.62 18.05
C GLU A 412 15.50 -13.78 17.11
N GLN A 413 15.45 -14.04 15.81
CA GLN A 413 16.22 -13.34 14.78
C GLN A 413 15.31 -12.71 13.72
N MET A 414 14.03 -12.48 14.05
CA MET A 414 13.03 -12.02 13.09
C MET A 414 12.64 -10.56 13.30
N ALA A 415 12.42 -9.84 12.20
CA ALA A 415 11.67 -8.60 12.18
C ALA A 415 10.46 -8.74 11.25
N VAL A 416 9.29 -8.40 11.76
CA VAL A 416 8.02 -8.43 11.01
C VAL A 416 7.53 -7.00 10.85
N ILE A 417 7.25 -6.62 9.61
CA ILE A 417 6.66 -5.33 9.24
C ILE A 417 5.26 -5.63 8.71
N VAL A 418 4.24 -5.12 9.40
CA VAL A 418 2.84 -5.17 8.91
C VAL A 418 2.47 -3.79 8.45
N THR A 419 2.11 -3.63 7.17
CA THR A 419 1.62 -2.35 6.66
C THR A 419 0.58 -2.59 5.56
N TYR A 420 0.07 -1.51 5.00
CA TYR A 420 -0.96 -1.52 3.97
C TYR A 420 -0.34 -1.08 2.65
N ASP A 421 -0.97 -1.46 1.55
CA ASP A 421 -0.54 -0.97 0.24
C ASP A 421 -0.81 0.51 0.04
N GLU A 422 -2.01 0.95 0.36
CA GLU A 422 -2.44 2.33 0.25
C GLU A 422 -3.64 2.63 1.17
N ASN A 423 -4.25 3.81 1.02
CA ASN A 423 -5.22 4.36 1.96
C ASN A 423 -6.70 3.97 1.69
N GLY A 424 -7.00 3.31 0.58
CA GLY A 424 -8.33 2.91 0.13
C GLY A 424 -9.25 4.04 -0.26
N GLY A 425 -8.70 5.24 -0.43
CA GLY A 425 -9.48 6.47 -0.63
C GLY A 425 -10.11 6.99 0.65
N PHE A 426 -9.81 6.38 1.81
CA PHE A 426 -10.18 6.94 3.11
C PHE A 426 -9.28 8.11 3.47
N TRP A 427 -9.88 9.09 4.14
CA TRP A 427 -9.23 10.33 4.54
C TRP A 427 -8.19 10.08 5.65
N ASP A 428 -7.17 10.94 5.66
CA ASP A 428 -6.23 11.10 6.76
C ASP A 428 -5.87 12.58 6.88
N HIS A 429 -5.73 13.08 8.10
CA HIS A 429 -5.49 14.51 8.32
C HIS A 429 -4.06 14.95 8.04
N VAL A 430 -3.09 14.03 8.06
CA VAL A 430 -1.67 14.39 7.98
C VAL A 430 -1.27 14.59 6.51
N PRO A 431 -0.74 15.77 6.14
CA PRO A 431 -0.23 15.98 4.79
C PRO A 431 0.96 15.06 4.51
N PRO A 432 1.04 14.45 3.31
CA PRO A 432 2.23 13.73 2.90
C PRO A 432 3.46 14.66 2.87
N PRO A 433 4.65 14.19 3.28
CA PRO A 433 5.90 14.94 3.19
C PRO A 433 6.20 15.39 1.75
N ARG A 434 6.84 16.55 1.60
CA ARG A 434 7.11 17.15 0.29
C ARG A 434 8.46 17.82 0.20
N GLY A 435 8.86 18.06 -1.04
CA GLY A 435 10.11 18.71 -1.40
C GLY A 435 11.21 17.69 -1.74
N PRO A 436 12.37 18.19 -2.19
CA PRO A 436 13.49 17.34 -2.59
C PRO A 436 13.85 16.32 -1.51
N GLY A 437 13.96 15.05 -1.88
CA GLY A 437 14.29 13.94 -0.99
C GLY A 437 13.11 13.41 -0.14
N TRP A 438 11.99 14.13 -0.05
CA TRP A 438 10.77 13.72 0.65
C TRP A 438 9.67 13.22 -0.29
N GLY A 439 9.59 13.77 -1.50
CA GLY A 439 8.57 13.41 -2.47
C GLY A 439 8.95 13.79 -3.89
N ASP A 440 8.22 13.22 -4.84
CA ASP A 440 8.32 13.43 -6.28
C ASP A 440 6.92 13.45 -6.90
N ARG A 441 6.83 13.38 -8.23
CA ARG A 441 5.54 13.40 -8.94
C ARG A 441 4.67 12.17 -8.70
N PHE A 442 5.21 11.12 -8.10
CA PHE A 442 4.49 9.87 -7.86
C PHE A 442 4.03 9.74 -6.41
N GLY A 443 4.68 10.41 -5.45
CA GLY A 443 4.30 10.36 -4.04
C GLY A 443 5.30 11.05 -3.11
N PRO A 444 5.27 10.75 -1.80
CA PRO A 444 4.40 9.78 -1.16
C PRO A 444 2.92 10.23 -1.17
N GLY A 445 2.03 9.27 -1.00
CA GLY A 445 0.60 9.49 -0.89
C GLY A 445 0.13 9.62 0.57
N THR A 446 -1.17 9.42 0.78
CA THR A 446 -1.83 9.43 2.09
C THR A 446 -1.15 8.51 3.11
N ARG A 447 -1.23 8.88 4.39
CA ARG A 447 -0.69 8.10 5.50
C ARG A 447 -1.44 6.78 5.68
N ILE A 448 -0.71 5.72 5.99
CA ILE A 448 -1.20 4.35 6.16
C ILE A 448 -0.67 3.73 7.48
N PRO A 449 -1.34 2.72 8.05
CA PRO A 449 -0.81 2.03 9.23
C PRO A 449 0.48 1.26 8.94
N ALA A 450 1.40 1.28 9.89
CA ALA A 450 2.57 0.39 9.88
C ALA A 450 2.95 -0.03 11.31
N LEU A 451 3.13 -1.34 11.51
CA LEU A 451 3.60 -1.94 12.75
C LEU A 451 4.97 -2.57 12.52
N VAL A 452 5.85 -2.43 13.50
CA VAL A 452 7.15 -3.12 13.55
C VAL A 452 7.16 -4.03 14.77
N ILE A 453 7.29 -5.33 14.52
CA ILE A 453 7.13 -6.41 15.51
C ILE A 453 8.39 -7.29 15.46
N SER A 454 9.08 -7.41 16.60
CA SER A 454 10.35 -8.14 16.69
C SER A 454 10.75 -8.29 18.16
N PRO A 455 11.57 -9.29 18.55
CA PRO A 455 12.28 -9.28 19.84
C PRO A 455 13.08 -7.99 20.08
N TYR A 456 13.53 -7.34 19.00
CA TYR A 456 14.32 -6.11 19.04
C TYR A 456 13.48 -4.84 18.86
N ALA A 457 12.19 -4.96 18.57
CA ALA A 457 11.33 -3.79 18.40
C ALA A 457 11.08 -3.12 19.76
N LYS A 458 11.01 -1.78 19.77
CA LYS A 458 10.58 -1.06 20.96
C LYS A 458 9.15 -1.47 21.31
N ARG A 459 8.89 -1.61 22.61
CA ARG A 459 7.62 -2.10 23.16
C ARG A 459 6.73 -0.94 23.57
N GLY A 460 5.43 -1.03 23.25
CA GLY A 460 4.45 0.03 23.51
C GLY A 460 4.88 1.40 22.98
N HIS A 461 5.57 1.41 21.83
CA HIS A 461 6.22 2.61 21.30
C HIS A 461 5.44 3.17 20.11
N ILE A 462 5.38 4.49 20.03
CA ILE A 462 4.83 5.19 18.87
C ILE A 462 5.98 5.91 18.19
N ASP A 463 6.40 5.37 17.06
CA ASP A 463 7.47 5.94 16.26
C ASP A 463 6.93 7.10 15.42
N LYS A 464 7.50 8.27 15.65
CA LYS A 464 7.12 9.55 15.02
C LYS A 464 7.94 9.85 13.76
N THR A 465 8.92 9.00 13.44
CA THR A 465 9.79 9.18 12.28
C THR A 465 8.96 9.12 11.00
N SER A 466 9.25 10.04 10.06
CA SER A 466 8.59 10.06 8.77
C SER A 466 9.13 8.95 7.87
N TYR A 467 8.25 8.04 7.46
CA TYR A 467 8.56 6.89 6.61
C TYR A 467 7.67 6.88 5.38
N ASP A 468 8.08 6.14 4.36
CA ASP A 468 7.16 5.69 3.33
C ASP A 468 7.37 4.20 3.02
N THR A 469 6.63 3.64 2.07
CA THR A 469 6.82 2.25 1.62
C THR A 469 8.28 1.94 1.25
N THR A 470 9.06 2.91 0.75
CA THR A 470 10.48 2.73 0.40
C THR A 470 11.40 2.67 1.63
N SER A 471 10.93 3.06 2.81
CA SER A 471 11.65 2.83 4.09
C SER A 471 11.86 1.34 4.39
N ILE A 472 10.96 0.46 3.92
CA ILE A 472 11.14 -1.00 4.00
C ILE A 472 12.33 -1.43 3.15
N LEU A 473 12.45 -0.87 1.94
CA LEU A 473 13.59 -1.12 1.05
C LEU A 473 14.90 -0.64 1.67
N LYS A 474 14.90 0.53 2.33
CA LYS A 474 16.08 1.02 3.08
C LYS A 474 16.49 0.07 4.18
N PHE A 475 15.52 -0.40 4.97
CA PHE A 475 15.79 -1.31 6.08
C PHE A 475 16.44 -2.61 5.59
N ILE A 476 15.87 -3.23 4.55
CA ILE A 476 16.42 -4.44 3.92
C ILE A 476 17.81 -4.16 3.32
N THR A 477 17.96 -3.04 2.62
CA THR A 477 19.22 -2.63 1.98
C THR A 477 20.33 -2.46 3.00
N ARG A 478 20.08 -1.73 4.09
CA ARG A 478 21.04 -1.53 5.17
C ARG A 478 21.36 -2.85 5.87
N ARG A 479 20.34 -3.65 6.16
CA ARG A 479 20.53 -4.93 6.85
C ARG A 479 21.44 -5.87 6.06
N PHE A 480 21.25 -6.00 4.76
CA PHE A 480 21.96 -6.98 3.94
C PHE A 480 23.07 -6.39 3.06
N ASP A 481 23.41 -5.12 3.25
CA ASP A 481 24.43 -4.40 2.46
C ASP A 481 24.19 -4.55 0.94
N LEU A 482 22.97 -4.18 0.53
CA LEU A 482 22.52 -4.24 -0.86
C LEU A 482 22.84 -2.94 -1.60
N GLU A 483 22.85 -3.01 -2.94
CA GLU A 483 22.80 -1.81 -3.77
C GLU A 483 21.46 -1.07 -3.55
N PRO A 484 21.46 0.23 -3.19
CA PRO A 484 20.22 1.00 -3.04
C PRO A 484 19.50 1.18 -4.38
N LEU A 485 18.16 1.09 -4.36
CA LEU A 485 17.33 1.41 -5.52
C LEU A 485 17.20 2.93 -5.69
N ALA A 486 17.32 3.43 -6.92
CA ALA A 486 17.45 4.86 -7.20
C ALA A 486 16.25 5.73 -6.76
N GLY A 487 15.03 5.17 -6.74
CA GLY A 487 13.83 5.91 -6.34
C GLY A 487 13.52 5.90 -4.84
N VAL A 488 14.37 5.26 -4.03
CA VAL A 488 14.23 5.27 -2.58
C VAL A 488 14.42 6.70 -2.05
N ARG A 489 13.46 7.20 -1.27
CA ARG A 489 13.43 8.61 -0.86
C ARG A 489 14.50 8.92 0.16
N ALA A 490 15.43 9.84 -0.15
CA ALA A 490 16.60 10.12 0.69
C ALA A 490 16.26 10.50 2.14
N ASN A 491 15.20 11.28 2.36
CA ASN A 491 14.87 11.83 3.69
C ASN A 491 13.90 10.98 4.50
N ALA A 492 13.23 9.99 3.88
CA ALA A 492 12.40 9.03 4.63
C ALA A 492 13.31 8.17 5.54
N GLY A 493 12.87 7.86 6.75
CA GLY A 493 13.66 7.03 7.68
C GLY A 493 13.86 5.60 7.17
N ASP A 494 14.70 4.81 7.84
CA ASP A 494 15.07 3.44 7.46
C ASP A 494 14.50 2.36 8.42
N LEU A 495 13.46 2.71 9.19
CA LEU A 495 12.83 1.91 10.25
C LEU A 495 13.71 1.60 11.48
N SER A 496 14.98 1.98 11.51
CA SER A 496 15.86 1.69 12.66
C SER A 496 15.36 2.33 13.97
N ALA A 497 14.65 3.46 13.89
CA ALA A 497 14.09 4.13 15.07
C ALA A 497 12.99 3.32 15.77
N ALA A 498 12.42 2.31 15.11
CA ALA A 498 11.44 1.40 15.69
C ALA A 498 12.06 0.30 16.57
N PHE A 499 13.38 0.15 16.56
CA PHE A 499 14.09 -0.93 17.26
C PHE A 499 14.94 -0.39 18.43
N ASP A 500 15.17 -1.23 19.44
CA ASP A 500 16.22 -1.02 20.44
C ASP A 500 17.43 -1.88 20.06
N LEU A 501 18.24 -1.35 19.15
CA LEU A 501 19.42 -2.00 18.59
C LEU A 501 20.68 -1.78 19.46
N ARG A 502 20.51 -1.65 20.77
CA ARG A 502 21.61 -1.36 21.71
C ARG A 502 22.23 -2.61 22.31
#